data_AF-A0A6M0P7G2-F1
#
_entry.id   AF-A0A6M0P7G2-F1
#
_cell.length_a   1.000
_cell.length_b   1.000
_cell.length_c   1.000
_cell.angle_alpha   90.00
_cell.angle_beta   90.00
_cell.angle_gamma   90.00
#
_symmetry.space_group_name_H-M   'P 1'
#
loop_
_entity.id
_entity.type
_entity.pdbx_description
1 polymer ?
#
loop_
_entity_poly.entity_id
_entity_poly.type
_entity_poly.pdbx_seq_one_letter_code
_entity_poly.pdbx_strand_id
1 'polypeptide(L)'
;MNLKELAIDIANVYLQHSKVEAVLLGGSVSRNWYDDYADIELFILWRENPTDEDRKAAIHYVNGDIIDFYLYEDEEWSETYIMNEKLATS
;
A
#
# COMPACT_ATOMS: atom_id res chain seq x y z
N MET A 1 15.13 7.97 -1.21
CA MET A 1 14.06 7.47 -0.31
C MET A 1 14.36 6.02 0.02
N ASN A 2 14.25 5.58 1.27
CA ASN A 2 14.42 4.16 1.58
C ASN A 2 13.07 3.44 1.34
N LEU A 3 12.94 2.75 0.19
CA LEU A 3 11.67 2.09 -0.20
C LEU A 3 11.21 1.05 0.82
N LYS A 4 12.14 0.39 1.51
CA LYS A 4 11.81 -0.61 2.53
C LYS A 4 11.23 0.04 3.78
N GLU A 5 11.75 1.18 4.21
CA GLU A 5 11.20 1.94 5.34
C GLU A 5 9.81 2.48 4.98
N LEU A 6 9.65 3.07 3.79
CA LEU A 6 8.34 3.54 3.32
C LEU A 6 7.31 2.40 3.24
N ALA A 7 7.71 1.22 2.74
CA ALA A 7 6.85 0.06 2.70
C ALA A 7 6.39 -0.39 4.10
N ILE A 8 7.27 -0.31 5.11
CA ILE A 8 6.93 -0.61 6.50
C ILE A 8 5.94 0.41 7.04
N ASP A 9 6.14 1.70 6.77
CA ASP A 9 5.24 2.76 7.23
C ASP A 9 3.83 2.60 6.63
N ILE A 10 3.73 2.34 5.33
CA ILE A 10 2.45 2.08 4.66
C ILE A 10 1.81 0.78 5.18
N ALA A 11 2.59 -0.29 5.37
CA ALA A 11 2.08 -1.55 5.92
C ALA A 11 1.49 -1.35 7.34
N ASN A 12 2.11 -0.51 8.16
CA ASN A 12 1.60 -0.18 9.49
C ASN A 12 0.25 0.54 9.45
N VAL A 13 -0.03 1.34 8.41
CA VAL A 13 -1.36 1.96 8.23
C VAL A 13 -2.43 0.90 8.00
N TYR A 14 -2.18 -0.08 7.13
CA TYR A 14 -3.12 -1.19 6.93
C TYR A 14 -3.31 -2.02 8.21
N LEU A 15 -2.23 -2.30 8.94
CA LEU A 15 -2.29 -3.08 10.18
C LEU A 15 -3.05 -2.40 11.33
N GLN A 16 -3.32 -1.09 11.25
CA GLN A 16 -4.23 -0.42 12.19
C GLN A 16 -5.70 -0.81 12.00
N HIS A 17 -6.06 -1.36 10.83
CA HIS A 17 -7.42 -1.78 10.55
C HIS A 17 -7.67 -3.19 11.11
N SER A 18 -8.69 -3.33 11.96
CA SER A 18 -9.04 -4.60 12.62
C SER A 18 -9.40 -5.78 11.68
N LYS A 19 -9.73 -5.48 10.42
CA LYS A 19 -10.07 -6.47 9.39
C LYS A 19 -8.84 -7.03 8.70
N VAL A 20 -7.66 -6.41 8.84
CA VAL A 20 -6.43 -6.91 8.22
C VAL A 20 -5.84 -8.02 9.09
N GLU A 21 -5.62 -9.19 8.48
CA GLU A 21 -4.88 -10.31 9.08
C GLU A 21 -3.38 -10.09 8.98
N ALA A 22 -2.92 -9.71 7.78
CA ALA A 22 -1.50 -9.57 7.49
C ALA A 22 -1.27 -8.64 6.29
N VAL A 23 -0.05 -8.11 6.23
CA VAL A 23 0.48 -7.37 5.09
C VAL A 23 1.79 -8.03 4.66
N LEU A 24 1.92 -8.34 3.38
CA LEU A 24 3.14 -8.94 2.82
C LEU A 24 3.79 -7.97 1.85
N LEU A 25 5.10 -7.76 2.01
CA LEU A 25 5.90 -7.00 1.05
C LEU A 25 6.29 -7.91 -0.13
N GLY A 26 5.91 -7.49 -1.33
CA GLY A 26 6.15 -8.17 -2.59
C GLY A 26 7.31 -7.61 -3.41
N GLY A 27 7.31 -7.95 -4.70
CA GLY A 27 8.13 -7.25 -5.69
C GLY A 27 9.65 -7.33 -5.54
N SER A 28 10.33 -6.36 -6.13
CA SER A 28 11.79 -6.21 -6.08
C SER A 28 12.27 -5.72 -4.70
N VAL A 29 11.45 -4.93 -3.99
CA VAL A 29 11.77 -4.36 -2.67
C VAL A 29 11.93 -5.44 -1.60
N SER A 30 11.04 -6.44 -1.58
CA SER A 30 11.14 -7.60 -0.66
C SER A 30 12.46 -8.38 -0.80
N ARG A 31 13.03 -8.40 -2.01
CA ARG A 31 14.24 -9.15 -2.37
C ARG A 31 15.51 -8.32 -2.33
N ASN A 32 15.41 -7.03 -1.99
CA ASN A 32 16.52 -6.09 -2.02
C ASN A 32 17.16 -5.96 -3.41
N TRP A 33 16.35 -6.07 -4.48
CA TRP A 33 16.73 -5.99 -5.90
C TRP A 33 16.18 -4.73 -6.58
N TYR A 34 15.81 -3.72 -5.81
CA TYR A 34 15.18 -2.50 -6.29
C TYR A 34 16.22 -1.41 -6.59
N ASP A 35 15.87 -0.48 -7.48
CA ASP A 35 16.57 0.78 -7.71
C ASP A 35 15.66 1.97 -7.36
N ASP A 36 16.10 3.18 -7.68
CA ASP A 36 15.35 4.41 -7.38
C ASP A 36 14.05 4.58 -8.18
N TYR A 37 13.79 3.72 -9.17
CA TYR A 37 12.60 3.77 -10.04
C TYR A 37 11.61 2.63 -9.76
N ALA A 38 11.91 1.75 -8.80
CA ALA A 38 11.02 0.67 -8.41
C ALA A 38 9.79 1.19 -7.65
N ASP A 39 8.67 0.49 -7.82
CA ASP A 39 7.47 0.63 -7.01
C ASP A 39 7.54 -0.22 -5.72
N ILE A 40 6.51 -0.07 -4.88
CA ILE A 40 6.30 -0.89 -3.69
C ILE A 40 5.03 -1.71 -3.90
N GLU A 41 5.16 -3.02 -3.82
CA GLU A 41 4.03 -3.95 -3.90
C GLU A 41 3.68 -4.47 -2.49
N LEU A 42 2.44 -4.24 -2.03
CA LEU A 42 1.93 -4.76 -0.77
C LEU A 42 0.70 -5.64 -1.02
N PHE A 43 0.73 -6.87 -0.50
CA PHE A 43 -0.44 -7.75 -0.48
C PHE A 43 -1.14 -7.64 0.87
N ILE A 44 -2.41 -7.26 0.86
CA ILE A 44 -3.21 -7.09 2.07
C ILE A 44 -4.14 -8.30 2.21
N LEU A 45 -3.96 -9.07 3.28
CA LEU A 45 -4.83 -10.20 3.59
C LEU A 45 -5.93 -9.74 4.53
N TRP A 46 -7.17 -9.71 4.03
CA TRP A 46 -8.34 -9.28 4.78
C TRP A 46 -9.08 -10.48 5.40
N ARG A 47 -9.44 -10.38 6.67
CA ARG A 47 -10.32 -11.32 7.40
C ARG A 47 -11.79 -11.17 7.01
N GLU A 48 -12.16 -9.95 6.68
CA GLU A 48 -13.51 -9.52 6.30
C GLU A 48 -13.41 -8.60 5.10
N ASN A 49 -14.43 -8.61 4.25
CA ASN A 49 -14.44 -7.80 3.03
C ASN A 49 -14.20 -6.31 3.38
N PRO A 50 -13.20 -5.67 2.75
CA PRO A 50 -12.97 -4.25 2.95
C PRO A 50 -14.02 -3.42 2.20
N THR A 51 -14.28 -2.23 2.72
CA THR A 51 -14.94 -1.17 1.95
C THR A 51 -13.92 -0.43 1.08
N ASP A 52 -14.39 0.35 0.10
CA ASP A 52 -13.50 1.22 -0.68
C ASP A 52 -12.75 2.23 0.21
N GLU A 53 -13.38 2.70 1.29
CA GLU A 53 -12.72 3.62 2.24
C GLU A 53 -11.67 2.91 3.11
N ASP A 54 -11.90 1.64 3.46
CA ASP A 54 -10.90 0.82 4.16
C ASP A 54 -9.62 0.70 3.32
N ARG A 55 -9.78 0.56 1.98
CA ARG A 55 -8.68 0.44 1.02
C ARG A 55 -7.95 1.76 0.77
N LYS A 56 -8.69 2.87 0.72
CA LYS A 56 -8.12 4.21 0.46
C LYS A 56 -7.34 4.79 1.64
N ALA A 57 -7.43 4.22 2.84
CA ALA A 57 -6.76 4.73 4.04
C ALA A 57 -5.24 4.94 3.84
N ALA A 58 -4.54 3.98 3.22
CA ALA A 58 -3.11 4.10 2.92
C ALA A 58 -2.81 5.18 1.88
N ILE A 59 -3.67 5.32 0.87
CA ILE A 59 -3.54 6.34 -0.18
C ILE A 59 -3.69 7.73 0.42
N HIS A 60 -4.70 7.93 1.28
CA HIS A 60 -4.91 9.17 2.00
C HIS A 60 -3.74 9.49 2.95
N TYR A 61 -3.19 8.48 3.64
CA TYR A 61 -2.05 8.65 4.56
C TYR A 61 -0.83 9.24 3.85
N VAL A 62 -0.52 8.76 2.64
CA VAL A 62 0.61 9.29 1.84
C VAL A 62 0.23 10.52 1.01
N ASN A 63 -0.99 11.05 1.16
CA ASN A 63 -1.56 12.10 0.30
C ASN A 63 -1.37 11.77 -1.20
N GLY A 64 -1.63 10.52 -1.55
CA GLY A 64 -1.38 9.97 -2.87
C GLY A 64 -2.51 10.26 -3.86
N ASP A 65 -2.15 10.26 -5.14
CA ASP A 65 -3.09 10.30 -6.25
C ASP A 65 -3.29 8.90 -6.81
N ILE A 66 -4.56 8.48 -6.89
CA ILE A 66 -4.96 7.19 -7.45
C ILE A 66 -4.72 7.21 -8.96
N ILE A 67 -4.00 6.20 -9.45
CA ILE A 67 -3.85 5.92 -10.89
C ILE A 67 -4.94 4.94 -11.33
N ASP A 68 -5.04 3.81 -10.62
CA ASP A 68 -6.02 2.75 -10.89
C ASP A 68 -6.69 2.30 -9.59
N PHE A 69 -8.00 2.06 -9.63
CA PHE A 69 -8.77 1.52 -8.49
C PHE A 69 -9.83 0.56 -8.99
N TYR A 70 -9.53 -0.74 -8.92
CA TYR A 70 -10.45 -1.78 -9.34
C TYR A 70 -11.53 -2.01 -8.27
N LEU A 71 -12.74 -2.36 -8.70
CA LEU A 71 -13.81 -2.75 -7.77
C LEU A 71 -13.38 -4.01 -7.00
N TYR A 72 -13.87 -4.14 -5.77
CA TYR A 72 -13.66 -5.35 -4.99
C TYR A 72 -14.25 -6.57 -5.72
N GLU A 73 -13.48 -7.66 -5.75
CA GLU A 73 -13.87 -8.97 -6.24
C GLU A 73 -13.51 -10.03 -5.17
N ASP A 74 -14.16 -11.20 -5.18
CA ASP A 74 -13.98 -12.20 -4.12
C ASP A 74 -12.57 -12.83 -4.07
N GLU A 75 -11.80 -12.72 -5.16
CA GLU A 75 -10.44 -13.26 -5.25
C GLU A 75 -9.38 -12.16 -5.05
N GLU A 76 -8.79 -11.67 -6.14
CA GLU A 76 -7.72 -10.68 -6.12
C GLU A 76 -8.16 -9.42 -6.86
N TRP A 77 -7.90 -8.28 -6.26
CA TRP A 77 -8.04 -6.97 -6.88
C TRP A 77 -6.84 -6.11 -6.45
N SER A 78 -6.66 -4.97 -7.11
CA SER A 78 -5.59 -4.05 -6.75
C SER A 78 -6.02 -2.60 -6.84
N GLU A 79 -5.17 -1.75 -6.28
CA GLU A 79 -5.17 -0.32 -6.50
C GLU A 79 -3.72 0.13 -6.69
N THR A 80 -3.52 1.09 -7.60
CA THR A 80 -2.22 1.69 -7.87
C THR A 80 -2.33 3.19 -7.64
N TYR A 81 -1.36 3.75 -6.91
CA TYR A 81 -1.31 5.17 -6.61
C TYR A 81 0.13 5.65 -6.56
N ILE A 82 0.29 6.96 -6.72
CA ILE A 82 1.58 7.65 -6.55
C ILE A 82 1.52 8.52 -5.31
N MET A 83 2.59 8.52 -4.53
CA MET A 83 2.75 9.45 -3.42
C MET A 83 3.14 10.82 -3.95
N ASN A 84 2.45 11.86 -3.49
CA ASN A 84 2.86 13.22 -3.78
C ASN A 84 4.02 13.63 -2.85
N GLU A 85 5.16 14.04 -3.41
CA GLU A 85 6.40 14.39 -2.67
C GLU A 85 6.24 15.53 -1.63
N LYS A 86 5.07 16.17 -1.51
CA LYS A 86 4.86 17.32 -0.62
C LYS A 86 4.93 17.01 0.89
N LEU A 87 5.05 15.76 1.31
CA LEU A 87 5.07 15.39 2.75
C LEU A 87 6.39 14.77 3.24
N ALA A 88 7.42 14.62 2.41
CA ALA A 88 8.71 14.08 2.86
C ALA A 88 9.57 15.10 3.67
N THR A 89 9.03 16.28 3.97
CA THR A 89 9.67 17.28 4.84
C THR A 89 8.64 17.89 5.79
N SER A 90 8.51 17.31 6.98
CA SER A 90 7.91 17.93 8.17
C SER A 90 8.62 17.42 9.40
#